data_AF-X0RN14-F1
#
_entry.id   AF-X0RN14-F1
#
_cell.length_a   1.000
_cell.length_b   1.000
_cell.length_c   1.000
_cell.angle_alpha   90.00
_cell.angle_beta   90.00
_cell.angle_gamma   90.00
#
_symmetry.space_group_name_H-M   'P 1'
#
loop_
_entity.id
_entity.type
_entity.pdbx_description
1 polymer ?
#
loop_
_entity_poly.entity_id
_entity_poly.type
_entity_poly.pdbx_seq_one_letter_code
_entity_poly.pdbx_strand_id
1 'polypeptide(L)' 'MSLTFNARETLEAQTVTVQVCCLCGGEIDKQPLGNGHYWEGGHNAQPLKDGRCCTACNYGRVIPHRVKQVMRA' A
#
# COMPACT_ATOMS: atom_id res chain seq x y z
N MET A 1 14.89 -36.98 -36.04
CA MET A 1 14.24 -36.97 -34.72
C MET A 1 13.94 -35.52 -34.38
N SER A 2 12.71 -35.08 -34.66
CA SER A 2 12.29 -33.69 -34.46
C SER A 2 11.81 -33.54 -33.02
N LEU A 3 12.52 -32.74 -32.22
CA LEU A 3 12.12 -32.40 -30.87
C LEU A 3 11.00 -31.35 -30.94
N THR A 4 9.76 -31.77 -30.66
CA THR A 4 8.64 -30.85 -30.48
C THR A 4 8.74 -30.20 -29.11
N PHE A 5 9.11 -28.92 -29.06
CA PHE A 5 9.03 -28.11 -27.86
C PHE A 5 7.55 -27.83 -27.54
N ASN A 6 7.05 -28.39 -26.45
CA ASN A 6 5.70 -28.13 -25.96
C ASN A 6 5.65 -26.72 -25.35
N ALA A 7 5.02 -25.79 -26.06
CA ALA A 7 4.69 -24.45 -25.60
C ALA A 7 3.49 -24.48 -24.62
N ARG A 8 3.66 -25.14 -23.47
CA ARG A 8 2.82 -24.90 -22.29
C ARG A 8 3.54 -23.88 -21.44
N GLU A 9 2.81 -22.89 -20.92
CA GLU A 9 3.26 -21.80 -20.02
C GLU A 9 3.38 -20.41 -20.69
N THR A 10 2.37 -20.02 -21.47
CA THR A 10 2.10 -18.59 -21.67
C THR A 10 1.42 -18.02 -20.42
N LEU A 11 2.23 -17.37 -19.59
CA LEU A 11 1.95 -16.14 -18.84
C LEU A 11 0.67 -16.14 -17.99
N GLU A 12 0.78 -16.66 -16.77
CA GLU A 12 -0.12 -16.27 -15.68
C GLU A 12 0.01 -14.75 -15.47
N ALA A 13 -1.05 -14.01 -15.83
CA ALA A 13 -1.14 -12.58 -15.59
C ALA A 13 -1.04 -12.34 -14.07
N GLN A 14 0.11 -11.81 -13.62
CA GLN A 14 0.30 -11.36 -12.25
C GLN A 14 -0.73 -10.26 -11.95
N THR A 15 -1.74 -10.61 -11.16
CA THR A 15 -2.77 -9.67 -10.73
C THR A 15 -2.16 -8.68 -9.73
N VAL A 16 -1.87 -7.46 -10.19
CA VAL A 16 -1.43 -6.37 -9.32
C VAL A 16 -2.57 -6.02 -8.38
N THR A 17 -2.47 -6.41 -7.11
CA THR A 17 -3.49 -6.12 -6.10
C THR A 17 -3.32 -4.68 -5.62
N VAL A 18 -4.18 -3.78 -6.13
CA VAL A 18 -4.21 -2.38 -5.68
C VAL A 18 -4.72 -2.35 -4.24
N GLN A 19 -3.87 -1.90 -3.31
CA GLN A 19 -4.25 -1.73 -1.91
C GLN A 19 -5.07 -0.45 -1.74
N VAL A 20 -6.18 -0.55 -1.00
CA VAL A 20 -7.14 0.56 -0.80
C VAL A 20 -7.01 1.13 0.61
N CYS A 21 -6.97 2.46 0.70
CA CYS A 21 -6.93 3.21 1.95
C CYS A 21 -8.22 3.00 2.75
N CYS A 22 -8.10 2.50 3.97
CA CYS A 22 -9.26 2.21 4.81
C CYS A 22 -10.03 3.45 5.31
N LEU A 23 -9.46 4.66 5.17
CA LEU A 23 -10.03 5.93 5.65
C LEU A 23 -10.76 6.74 4.57
N CYS A 24 -10.32 6.65 3.31
CA CYS A 24 -10.92 7.42 2.21
C CYS A 24 -11.38 6.56 1.03
N GLY A 25 -11.04 5.26 0.99
CA GLY A 25 -11.37 4.38 -0.14
C GLY A 25 -10.54 4.62 -1.41
N GLY A 26 -9.60 5.57 -1.40
CA GLY A 26 -8.65 5.79 -2.49
C GLY A 26 -7.49 4.80 -2.47
N GLU A 27 -6.70 4.75 -3.54
CA GLU A 27 -5.52 3.90 -3.62
C GLU A 27 -4.44 4.30 -2.62
N ILE A 28 -3.66 3.32 -2.16
CA ILE A 28 -2.46 3.56 -1.37
C ILE A 28 -1.33 3.97 -2.32
N ASP A 29 -0.71 5.11 -2.02
CA ASP A 29 0.41 5.64 -2.77
C ASP A 29 1.71 4.86 -2.55
N LYS A 30 2.52 4.80 -3.60
CA LYS A 30 3.86 4.22 -3.56
C LYS A 30 4.85 5.23 -3.00
N GLN A 31 5.62 4.83 -1.99
CA GLN A 31 6.61 5.70 -1.35
C GLN A 31 8.03 5.31 -1.77
N PRO A 32 8.82 6.23 -2.34
CA PRO A 32 10.18 5.90 -2.75
C PRO A 32 11.07 5.65 -1.52
N LEU A 33 11.83 4.56 -1.54
CA LEU A 33 12.81 4.23 -0.49
C LEU A 33 14.19 4.85 -0.75
N GLY A 34 14.38 5.54 -1.88
CA GLY A 34 15.63 6.23 -2.25
C GLY A 34 16.68 5.33 -2.95
N ASN A 35 16.46 4.02 -3.00
CA ASN A 35 17.33 3.04 -3.67
C ASN A 35 16.71 2.48 -4.96
N GLY A 36 15.77 3.21 -5.57
CA GLY A 36 15.01 2.75 -6.73
C GLY A 36 13.87 1.78 -6.41
N HIS A 37 13.71 1.39 -5.14
CA HIS A 37 12.58 0.58 -4.68
C HIS A 37 11.46 1.45 -4.08
N TYR A 38 10.26 0.89 -4.02
CA TYR A 38 9.06 1.54 -3.50
C TYR A 38 8.44 0.72 -2.36
N TRP A 39 7.92 1.42 -1.37
CA TRP A 39 7.02 0.89 -0.36
C TRP A 39 5.56 1.08 -0.80
N GLU A 40 4.80 0.00 -0.88
CA GLU A 40 3.41 0.02 -1.36
C GLU A 40 2.39 -0.36 -0.26
N GLY A 41 2.87 -0.58 0.97
CA GLY A 41 2.03 -1.03 2.09
C GLY A 41 1.26 0.08 2.82
N GLY A 42 1.40 1.35 2.40
CA GLY A 42 0.75 2.50 3.03
C GLY A 42 1.18 2.76 4.47
N HIS A 43 0.40 3.55 5.22
CA HIS A 43 0.67 3.96 6.60
C HIS A 43 -0.26 3.25 7.58
N ASN A 44 0.16 3.08 8.84
CA ASN A 44 -0.74 2.61 9.90
C ASN A 44 -1.88 3.64 10.09
N ALA A 45 -3.14 3.21 9.98
CA ALA A 45 -4.31 4.06 10.13
C ALA A 45 -4.75 4.27 11.61
N GLN A 46 -4.14 3.56 12.55
CA GLN A 46 -4.46 3.70 13.97
C GLN A 46 -4.00 5.05 14.52
N PRO A 47 -4.76 5.66 15.45
CA PRO A 47 -5.90 5.09 16.18
C PRO A 47 -7.27 5.33 15.53
N LEU A 48 -7.32 5.93 14.34
CA LEU A 48 -8.61 6.28 13.71
C LEU A 48 -9.37 5.04 13.21
N LYS A 49 -8.66 4.05 12.69
CA LYS A 49 -9.22 2.79 12.19
C LYS A 49 -8.14 1.72 12.11
N ASP A 50 -8.53 0.45 12.23
CA ASP A 50 -7.63 -0.67 11.95
C ASP A 50 -7.38 -0.82 10.43
N GLY A 51 -6.12 -1.02 10.05
CA GLY A 51 -5.70 -1.21 8.65
C GLY A 51 -4.66 -0.18 8.17
N ARG A 52 -4.59 0.00 6.84
CA ARG A 52 -3.62 0.86 6.16
C ARG A 52 -4.27 2.06 5.49
N CYS A 53 -3.59 3.20 5.49
CA CYS A 53 -4.06 4.43 4.85
C CYS A 53 -3.02 5.06 3.93
N CYS A 54 -3.48 5.87 2.97
CA CYS A 54 -2.61 6.64 2.08
C CYS A 54 -1.92 7.81 2.83
N THR A 55 -0.88 8.36 2.20
CA THR A 55 -0.08 9.48 2.72
C THR A 55 -0.92 10.72 3.03
N ALA A 56 -1.88 11.06 2.17
CA ALA A 56 -2.78 12.20 2.40
C ALA A 56 -3.61 12.03 3.68
N CYS A 57 -4.17 10.84 3.91
CA CYS A 57 -4.91 10.54 5.14
C CYS A 57 -4.00 10.48 6.37
N ASN A 58 -2.79 9.95 6.22
CA ASN A 58 -1.82 9.88 7.30
C ASN A 58 -1.46 11.29 7.81
N TYR A 59 -1.07 12.20 6.91
CA TYR A 59 -0.72 13.58 7.29
C TYR A 59 -1.92 14.43 7.69
N GLY A 60 -3.06 14.28 7.02
CA GLY A 60 -4.24 15.12 7.26
C GLY A 60 -5.11 14.67 8.44
N ARG A 61 -5.03 13.40 8.85
CA ARG A 61 -5.95 12.84 9.87
C ARG A 61 -5.22 12.07 10.95
N VAL A 62 -4.40 11.08 10.58
CA VAL A 62 -3.82 10.13 11.54
C VAL A 62 -2.78 10.79 12.44
N ILE A 63 -1.76 11.44 11.87
CA ILE A 63 -0.70 12.12 12.63
C ILE A 63 -1.28 13.21 13.53
N PRO A 64 -2.15 14.13 13.06
CA PRO A 64 -2.78 15.12 13.93
C PRO A 64 -3.53 14.49 15.10
N HIS A 65 -4.24 13.39 14.88
CA HIS A 65 -4.92 12.68 15.95
C HIS A 65 -3.94 12.09 16.99
N ARG A 66 -2.84 11.46 16.54
CA ARG A 66 -1.80 10.92 17.44
C ARG A 66 -1.15 12.01 18.28
N VAL A 67 -0.76 13.12 17.67
CA VAL A 67 -0.17 14.27 18.38
C VAL A 67 -1.14 14.82 19.41
N LYS A 68 -2.42 14.95 19.05
CA LYS A 68 -3.48 15.40 19.96
C LYS A 68 -3.68 14.48 21.17
N GLN A 69 -3.49 13.16 21.01
CA GLN A 69 -3.55 12.23 22.14
C GLN A 69 -2.39 12.43 23.11
N VAL A 70 -1.17 12.61 22.59
CA VAL A 70 0.02 12.86 23.41
C VAL A 70 -0.05 14.21 24.12
N MET A 71 -0.49 15.26 23.44
CA MET A 71 -0.62 16.61 24.03
C MET A 71 -1.75 16.74 25.05
N ARG A 72 -2.63 15.74 25.14
CA ARG A 72 -3.75 15.68 26.11
C ARG A 72 -3.48 14.73 27.28
N ALA A 73 -2.36 14.01 27.25
CA ALA A 73 -1.91 13.15 28.34
C ALA A 73 -1.11 13.97 29.35
#